data_AF-A0A6G7V9C6-F1
#
_entry.id   AF-A0A6G7V9C6-F1
#
_cell.length_a   1.000
_cell.length_b   1.000
_cell.length_c   1.000
_cell.angle_alpha   90.00
_cell.angle_beta   90.00
_cell.angle_gamma   90.00
#
_symmetry.space_group_name_H-M   'P 1'
#
loop_
_entity.id
_entity.type
_entity.pdbx_description
1 polymer ?
#
loop_
_entity_poly.entity_id
_entity_poly.type
_entity_poly.pdbx_seq_one_letter_code
_entity_poly.pdbx_strand_id
1 'polypeptide(L)'
;MKQHLIAWGISSALLVCAIVSWAAGDPKAGEMAWVKEYPQADGSPARSCVTCHGRDLKQPGRQVNTGKVIEPMAPSVNPQRLKEPEKVEKWFARNCRWTLGRECTPAEKADFLAYLQTQ
;
A
#
# COMPACT_ATOMS: atom_id res chain seq x y z
N MET A 1 32.93 -54.31 -36.92
CA MET A 1 31.91 -53.35 -37.44
C MET A 1 31.33 -52.64 -36.22
N LYS A 2 31.82 -51.43 -35.93
CA LYS A 2 31.52 -50.68 -34.72
C LYS A 2 30.20 -49.93 -34.90
N GLN A 3 29.41 -49.95 -33.84
CA GLN A 3 28.00 -49.56 -33.79
C GLN A 3 27.88 -48.03 -33.74
N HIS A 4 26.93 -47.50 -34.49
CA HIS A 4 26.49 -46.10 -34.45
C HIS A 4 25.68 -45.84 -33.19
N LEU A 5 25.99 -44.78 -32.45
CA LEU A 5 25.03 -44.09 -31.58
C LEU A 5 25.27 -42.58 -31.63
N ILE A 6 24.32 -41.89 -32.24
CA ILE A 6 24.09 -40.43 -32.18
C ILE A 6 22.89 -40.25 -31.24
N ALA A 7 23.02 -39.41 -30.21
CA ALA A 7 21.93 -38.71 -29.53
C ALA A 7 22.59 -37.67 -28.58
N TRP A 8 22.77 -36.42 -29.02
CA TRP A 8 21.85 -35.29 -28.81
C TRP A 8 21.71 -34.95 -27.32
N GLY A 9 22.55 -34.00 -26.91
CA GLY A 9 22.56 -33.44 -25.57
C GLY A 9 21.27 -32.70 -25.27
N ILE A 10 20.68 -33.05 -24.15
CA ILE A 10 19.65 -32.24 -23.50
C ILE A 10 20.34 -31.62 -22.29
N SER A 11 20.92 -30.43 -22.50
CA SER A 11 21.34 -29.55 -21.41
C SER A 11 20.11 -29.26 -20.56
N SER A 12 20.04 -29.89 -19.39
CA SER A 12 19.05 -29.57 -18.37
C SER A 12 19.41 -28.24 -17.73
N ALA A 13 19.16 -27.14 -18.44
CA ALA A 13 19.06 -25.81 -17.86
C ALA A 13 17.65 -25.66 -17.29
N LEU A 14 17.46 -26.14 -16.06
CA LEU A 14 16.30 -25.77 -15.24
C LEU A 14 16.44 -24.28 -14.90
N LEU A 15 15.92 -23.44 -15.78
CA LEU A 15 15.68 -22.03 -15.52
C LEU A 15 14.57 -21.95 -14.47
N VAL A 16 14.94 -21.90 -13.20
CA VAL A 16 14.03 -21.49 -12.13
C VAL A 16 13.77 -20.01 -12.34
N CYS A 17 12.76 -19.67 -13.15
CA CYS A 17 12.15 -18.35 -13.10
C CYS A 17 11.56 -18.21 -11.70
N ALA A 18 12.26 -17.48 -10.82
CA ALA A 18 11.66 -16.94 -9.62
C ALA A 18 10.50 -16.04 -10.05
N ILE A 19 9.29 -16.58 -9.99
CA ILE A 19 8.07 -15.81 -10.09
C ILE A 19 8.04 -14.85 -8.91
N VAL A 20 8.56 -13.64 -9.08
CA VAL A 20 8.28 -12.57 -8.12
C VAL A 20 6.79 -12.24 -8.30
N SER A 21 5.93 -12.94 -7.56
CA SER A 21 4.52 -12.61 -7.49
C SER A 21 4.40 -11.24 -6.81
N TRP A 22 4.16 -10.19 -7.60
CA TRP A 22 3.55 -8.98 -7.07
C TRP A 22 2.14 -9.36 -6.63
N ALA A 23 1.97 -9.68 -5.35
CA ALA A 23 0.65 -9.83 -4.77
C ALA A 23 -0.08 -8.49 -4.92
N ALA A 24 -1.30 -8.54 -5.47
CA ALA A 24 -2.25 -7.45 -5.33
C ALA A 24 -2.49 -7.18 -3.83
N GLY A 25 -2.73 -5.92 -3.47
CA GLY A 25 -2.98 -5.56 -2.07
C GLY A 25 -4.22 -6.26 -1.50
N ASP A 26 -4.21 -6.52 -0.20
CA ASP A 26 -5.33 -7.06 0.56
C ASP A 26 -6.16 -5.91 1.15
N PRO A 27 -7.38 -5.66 0.65
CA PRO A 27 -8.23 -4.57 1.15
C PRO A 27 -8.64 -4.78 2.61
N LYS A 28 -8.70 -6.01 3.11
CA LYS A 28 -9.01 -6.26 4.52
C LYS A 28 -7.83 -5.92 5.41
N ALA A 29 -6.61 -6.25 4.98
CA ALA A 29 -5.40 -5.81 5.66
C ALA A 29 -5.31 -4.28 5.69
N GLY A 30 -5.61 -3.61 4.57
CA GLY A 30 -5.65 -2.15 4.47
C GLY A 30 -6.67 -1.51 5.39
N GLU A 31 -7.88 -2.07 5.49
CA GLU A 31 -8.92 -1.61 6.42
C GLU A 31 -8.46 -1.72 7.88
N MET A 32 -7.89 -2.86 8.26
CA MET A 32 -7.38 -3.06 9.62
C MET A 32 -6.23 -2.11 9.95
N ALA A 33 -5.31 -1.92 9.01
CA ALA A 33 -4.21 -0.97 9.16
C ALA A 33 -4.70 0.48 9.25
N TRP A 34 -5.79 0.83 8.56
CA TRP A 34 -6.36 2.18 8.56
C TRP A 34 -6.81 2.62 9.96
N VAL A 35 -7.46 1.71 10.70
CA VAL A 35 -8.01 1.97 12.03
C VAL A 35 -7.04 1.66 13.17
N LYS A 36 -5.93 0.97 12.88
CA LYS A 36 -4.92 0.61 13.88
C LYS A 36 -4.30 1.85 14.50
N GLU A 37 -4.15 1.81 15.82
CA GLU A 37 -3.39 2.81 16.56
C GLU A 37 -1.90 2.46 16.55
N TYR A 38 -1.08 3.45 16.24
CA TYR A 38 0.37 3.37 16.19
C TYR A 38 0.96 4.24 17.30
N PRO A 39 1.69 3.66 18.27
CA PRO A 39 2.38 4.42 19.31
C PRO A 39 3.42 5.38 18.73
N GLN A 40 3.60 6.53 19.36
CA GLN A 40 4.55 7.53 18.92
C GLN A 40 5.78 7.57 19.85
N ALA A 41 6.97 7.59 19.26
CA ALA A 41 8.22 7.63 20.02
C ALA A 41 8.46 8.97 20.73
N ASP A 42 7.79 10.04 20.28
CA ASP A 42 7.88 11.39 20.83
C ASP A 42 6.99 11.61 22.08
N GLY A 43 6.29 10.57 22.56
CA GLY A 43 5.38 10.64 23.70
C GLY A 43 4.02 11.28 23.40
N SER A 44 3.76 11.69 22.15
CA SER A 44 2.45 12.15 21.75
C SER A 44 1.42 11.00 21.71
N PRO A 45 0.10 11.31 21.74
CA PRO A 45 -0.92 10.28 21.65
C PRO A 45 -0.75 9.38 20.42
N ALA A 46 -1.15 8.12 20.55
CA ALA A 46 -1.13 7.18 19.44
C ALA A 46 -1.97 7.74 18.25
N ARG A 47 -1.51 7.44 17.03
CA ARG A 47 -2.09 7.97 15.80
C ARG A 47 -2.63 6.83 14.95
N SER A 48 -3.64 7.11 14.14
CA SER A 48 -4.15 6.21 13.09
C SER A 48 -4.43 7.04 11.83
N CYS A 49 -4.72 6.39 10.70
CA CYS A 49 -5.16 7.10 9.51
C CYS A 49 -6.48 7.86 9.78
N VAL A 50 -7.33 7.29 10.64
CA VAL A 50 -8.59 7.88 11.13
C VAL A 50 -8.37 9.23 11.81
N THR A 51 -7.22 9.47 12.45
CA THR A 51 -6.91 10.73 13.14
C THR A 51 -7.12 11.96 12.26
N CYS A 52 -6.81 11.88 10.97
CA CYS A 52 -6.99 12.98 10.02
C CYS A 52 -8.14 12.75 9.04
N HIS A 53 -8.39 11.50 8.66
CA HIS A 53 -9.30 11.18 7.54
C HIS A 53 -10.67 10.65 7.98
N GLY A 54 -10.84 10.31 9.26
CA GLY A 54 -12.06 9.67 9.74
C GLY A 54 -12.18 8.20 9.33
N ARG A 55 -13.31 7.60 9.75
CA ARG A 55 -13.69 6.22 9.39
C ARG A 55 -14.54 6.16 8.12
N ASP A 56 -15.44 7.13 7.95
CA ASP A 56 -16.21 7.28 6.72
C ASP A 56 -15.41 8.11 5.71
N LEU A 57 -14.83 7.42 4.72
CA LEU A 57 -13.97 8.04 3.72
C LEU A 57 -14.72 8.80 2.64
N LYS A 58 -16.05 8.76 2.67
CA LYS A 58 -16.93 9.60 1.84
C LYS A 58 -17.10 11.00 2.44
N GLN A 59 -16.76 11.18 3.72
CA GLN A 59 -16.77 12.48 4.36
C GLN A 59 -15.42 13.19 4.27
N PRO A 60 -15.41 14.53 4.33
CA PRO A 60 -14.17 15.29 4.48
C PRO A 60 -13.49 14.98 5.83
N GLY A 61 -12.18 14.82 5.79
CA GLY A 61 -11.32 14.79 6.96
C GLY A 61 -10.84 16.17 7.38
N ARG A 62 -9.97 16.21 8.40
CA ARG A 62 -9.33 17.44 8.88
C ARG A 62 -7.94 17.17 9.42
N GLN A 63 -6.95 17.95 8.99
CA GLN A 63 -5.59 17.86 9.55
C GLN A 63 -5.59 18.29 11.01
N VAL A 64 -5.06 17.45 11.90
CA VAL A 64 -5.02 17.74 13.34
C VAL A 64 -4.17 18.97 13.67
N ASN A 65 -3.07 19.20 12.96
CA ASN A 65 -2.15 20.31 13.28
C ASN A 65 -2.60 21.66 12.73
N THR A 66 -3.27 21.68 11.59
CA THR A 66 -3.59 22.92 10.85
C THR A 66 -5.07 23.23 10.77
N GLY A 67 -5.93 22.27 11.12
CA GLY A 67 -7.37 22.38 10.94
C GLY A 67 -7.84 22.42 9.48
N LYS A 68 -6.93 22.29 8.50
CA LYS A 68 -7.31 22.32 7.07
C LYS A 68 -8.19 21.13 6.72
N VAL A 69 -9.24 21.40 5.96
CA VAL A 69 -10.13 20.36 5.42
C VAL A 69 -9.34 19.46 4.48
N ILE A 70 -9.60 18.16 4.56
CA ILE A 70 -9.10 17.15 3.64
C ILE A 70 -10.31 16.63 2.87
N GLU A 71 -10.36 16.88 1.56
CA GLU A 71 -11.43 16.34 0.71
C GLU A 71 -11.55 14.81 0.86
N PRO A 72 -12.76 14.24 0.68
CA PRO A 72 -13.01 12.81 0.82
C PRO A 72 -11.95 11.94 0.12
N MET A 73 -11.59 10.83 0.76
CA MET A 73 -10.59 9.89 0.25
C MET A 73 -11.20 8.83 -0.67
N ALA A 74 -12.48 8.52 -0.48
CA ALA A 74 -13.21 7.53 -1.26
C ALA A 74 -13.35 7.96 -2.74
N PRO A 75 -12.82 7.17 -3.69
CA PRO A 75 -13.01 7.45 -5.12
C PRO A 75 -14.48 7.46 -5.56
N SER A 76 -15.37 6.78 -4.82
CA SER A 76 -16.82 6.77 -5.09
C SER A 76 -17.48 8.17 -5.04
N VAL A 77 -16.96 9.09 -4.23
CA VAL A 77 -17.44 10.48 -4.12
C VAL A 77 -16.39 11.52 -4.52
N ASN A 78 -15.12 11.14 -4.64
CA ASN A 78 -14.05 11.98 -5.14
C ASN A 78 -13.22 11.25 -6.21
N PRO A 79 -13.71 11.19 -7.47
CA PRO A 79 -13.08 10.40 -8.53
C PRO A 79 -11.68 10.85 -8.94
N GLN A 80 -11.18 11.98 -8.45
CA GLN A 80 -9.81 12.44 -8.70
C GLN A 80 -8.80 11.87 -7.69
N ARG A 81 -9.27 11.24 -6.60
CA ARG A 81 -8.40 10.56 -5.65
C ARG A 81 -7.64 9.41 -6.32
N LEU A 82 -6.38 9.25 -5.89
CA LEU A 82 -5.49 8.16 -6.27
C LEU A 82 -5.09 8.11 -7.77
N LYS A 83 -5.40 9.14 -8.57
CA LYS A 83 -5.09 9.18 -10.02
C LYS A 83 -3.70 9.71 -10.38
N GLU A 84 -3.04 10.41 -9.47
CA GLU A 84 -1.73 11.02 -9.69
C GLU A 84 -0.66 10.24 -8.90
N PRO A 85 0.10 9.32 -9.50
CA PRO A 85 1.02 8.44 -8.78
C PRO A 85 2.05 9.19 -7.94
N GLU A 86 2.63 10.27 -8.47
CA GLU A 86 3.61 11.09 -7.73
C GLU A 86 3.00 11.74 -6.48
N LYS A 87 1.73 12.15 -6.57
CA LYS A 87 0.99 12.73 -5.43
C LYS A 87 0.66 11.66 -4.40
N VAL A 88 0.29 10.46 -4.84
CA VAL A 88 0.06 9.30 -3.97
C VAL A 88 1.33 8.97 -3.19
N GLU A 89 2.47 8.82 -3.88
CA GLU A 89 3.75 8.51 -3.25
C GLU A 89 4.21 9.60 -2.28
N LYS A 90 4.07 10.88 -2.66
CA LYS A 90 4.36 12.00 -1.76
C LYS A 90 3.55 11.92 -0.46
N TRP A 91 2.26 11.60 -0.55
CA TRP A 91 1.40 11.52 0.63
C TRP A 91 1.63 10.26 1.44
N PHE A 92 1.94 9.13 0.82
CA PHE A 92 2.38 7.94 1.57
C PHE A 92 3.65 8.23 2.38
N ALA A 93 4.66 8.85 1.78
CA ALA A 93 5.89 9.18 2.49
C ALA A 93 5.61 10.06 3.72
N ARG A 94 4.75 11.09 3.59
CA ARG A 94 4.40 11.99 4.71
C ARG A 94 3.52 11.32 5.76
N ASN A 95 2.44 10.68 5.33
CA ASN A 95 1.41 10.15 6.21
C ASN A 95 1.91 8.91 6.95
N CYS A 96 2.67 8.03 6.29
CA CYS A 96 3.27 6.88 6.96
C CYS A 96 4.30 7.34 8.00
N ARG A 97 5.21 8.26 7.65
CA ARG A 97 6.19 8.75 8.63
C ARG A 97 5.52 9.42 9.83
N TRP A 98 4.47 10.20 9.60
CA TRP A 98 3.76 10.88 10.68
C TRP A 98 2.90 9.95 11.55
N THR A 99 2.30 8.92 10.96
CA THR A 99 1.37 8.01 11.66
C THR A 99 2.11 6.80 12.24
N LEU A 100 2.91 6.11 11.41
CA LEU A 100 3.59 4.87 11.76
C LEU A 100 5.01 5.10 12.31
N GLY A 101 5.54 6.32 12.22
CA GLY A 101 6.93 6.62 12.60
C GLY A 101 7.98 6.13 11.59
N ARG A 102 7.54 5.58 10.44
CA ARG A 102 8.41 5.06 9.36
C ARG A 102 7.70 5.13 8.01
N GLU A 103 8.42 4.84 6.93
CA GLU A 103 7.77 4.64 5.63
C GLU A 103 6.96 3.34 5.62
N CYS A 104 5.85 3.36 4.88
CA CYS A 104 5.13 2.14 4.56
C CYS A 104 5.93 1.31 3.55
N THR A 105 5.95 0.00 3.76
CA THR A 105 6.46 -0.96 2.79
C THR A 105 5.61 -0.97 1.52
N PRO A 106 6.13 -1.49 0.39
CA PRO A 106 5.33 -1.65 -0.83
C PRO A 106 4.05 -2.46 -0.62
N ALA A 107 4.09 -3.51 0.22
CA ALA A 107 2.92 -4.31 0.55
C ALA A 107 1.87 -3.50 1.33
N GLU A 108 2.27 -2.78 2.38
CA GLU A 108 1.34 -1.92 3.14
C GLU A 108 0.70 -0.84 2.26
N LYS A 109 1.46 -0.23 1.33
CA LYS A 109 0.91 0.72 0.37
C LYS A 109 -0.13 0.06 -0.54
N ALA A 110 0.15 -1.14 -1.04
CA ALA A 110 -0.77 -1.90 -1.87
C ALA A 110 -2.07 -2.22 -1.11
N ASP A 111 -1.97 -2.67 0.14
CA ASP A 111 -3.12 -2.96 1.00
C ASP A 111 -3.97 -1.72 1.25
N PHE A 112 -3.35 -0.57 1.58
CA PHE A 112 -4.06 0.69 1.74
C PHE A 112 -4.76 1.13 0.45
N LEU A 113 -4.10 1.04 -0.71
CA LEU A 113 -4.71 1.41 -1.99
C LEU A 113 -5.87 0.49 -2.34
N ALA A 114 -5.71 -0.82 -2.15
CA ALA A 114 -6.77 -1.80 -2.36
C ALA A 114 -7.97 -1.50 -1.46
N TYR A 115 -7.74 -1.20 -0.18
CA TYR A 115 -8.81 -0.78 0.73
C TYR A 115 -9.50 0.50 0.24
N LEU A 116 -8.75 1.56 -0.03
CA LEU A 116 -9.30 2.86 -0.45
C LEU A 116 -10.10 2.77 -1.76
N GLN A 117 -9.75 1.85 -2.65
CA GLN A 117 -10.49 1.60 -3.90
C GLN A 117 -11.87 0.98 -3.68
N THR A 118 -12.12 0.37 -2.51
CA THR A 118 -13.43 -0.20 -2.16
C THR A 118 -14.39 0.81 -1.52
N GLN A 119 -13.95 2.07 -1.37
CA GLN A 119 -14.66 3.12 -0.60
C GLN A 119 -15.47 4.05 -1.49
#